data_AF-A0A9P8VML3-F1
#
_entry.id   AF-A0A9P8VML3-F1
#
_cell.length_a   1.000
_cell.length_b   1.000
_cell.length_c   1.000
_cell.angle_alpha   90.00
_cell.angle_beta   90.00
_cell.angle_gamma   90.00
#
_symmetry.space_group_name_H-M   'P 1'
#
loop_
_entity.id
_entity.type
_entity.pdbx_description
1 polymer ?
#
loop_
_entity_poly.entity_id
_entity_poly.type
_entity_poly.pdbx_seq_one_letter_code
_entity_poly.pdbx_strand_id
1 'polypeptide(L)'
;VNWLSDPSCLPRDISNARVLSLGYKLTSYFSRSDSDVRDFASELLSALRASRTSQMERQRPIMFMCDSLGGLVFNQVRAST
;
A
#
# COMPACT_ATOMS: atom_id res chain seq x y z
N VAL A 1 12.97 -6.50 -7.13
CA VAL A 1 12.18 -7.35 -8.06
C VAL A 1 10.79 -7.51 -7.46
N ASN A 2 9.74 -7.14 -8.17
CA ASN A 2 8.35 -7.26 -7.70
C ASN A 2 7.73 -8.56 -8.24
N TRP A 3 7.89 -9.66 -7.49
CA TRP A 3 7.42 -10.99 -7.89
C TRP A 3 5.89 -11.06 -8.05
N LEU A 4 5.13 -10.18 -7.39
CA LEU A 4 3.67 -10.11 -7.53
C LEU A 4 3.23 -9.65 -8.93
N SER A 5 4.08 -8.91 -9.64
CA SER A 5 3.78 -8.47 -11.01
C SER A 5 4.21 -9.49 -12.06
N ASP A 6 4.88 -10.58 -11.67
CA ASP A 6 5.34 -11.59 -12.60
C ASP A 6 4.14 -12.32 -13.22
N PRO A 7 4.09 -12.54 -14.56
CA PRO A 7 2.98 -13.22 -15.24
C PRO A 7 2.64 -14.60 -14.68
N SER A 8 3.60 -15.29 -14.06
CA SER A 8 3.41 -16.61 -13.46
C SER A 8 2.79 -16.59 -12.05
N CYS A 9 2.67 -15.41 -11.44
CA CYS A 9 2.18 -15.21 -10.07
C CYS A 9 0.76 -14.63 -10.05
N LEU A 10 0.54 -13.46 -9.45
CA LEU A 10 -0.78 -12.83 -9.27
C LEU A 10 -1.58 -12.67 -10.58
N PRO A 11 -0.99 -12.30 -11.73
CA PRO A 11 -1.71 -12.18 -13.00
C PRO A 11 -2.25 -13.52 -13.52
N ARG A 12 -1.69 -14.67 -13.10
CA ARG A 12 -2.18 -16.00 -13.49
C ARG A 12 -3.57 -16.26 -12.94
N ASP A 13 -3.77 -15.92 -11.67
CA ASP A 13 -5.02 -16.20 -10.96
C ASP A 13 -5.99 -14.99 -11.01
N ILE A 14 -5.45 -13.77 -11.08
CA ILE A 14 -6.21 -12.51 -11.17
C ILE A 14 -5.61 -11.63 -12.27
N SER A 15 -6.00 -11.90 -13.52
CA SER A 15 -5.44 -11.26 -14.73
C SER A 15 -5.55 -9.73 -14.76
N ASN A 16 -6.56 -9.17 -14.10
CA ASN A 16 -6.75 -7.72 -14.05
C ASN A 16 -6.12 -7.07 -12.82
N ALA A 17 -5.43 -7.82 -11.94
CA ALA A 17 -4.85 -7.26 -10.72
C ALA A 17 -3.82 -6.17 -11.04
N ARG A 18 -3.81 -5.11 -10.22
CA ARG A 18 -2.76 -4.08 -10.25
C ARG A 18 -1.99 -4.15 -8.94
N VAL A 19 -0.68 -4.13 -9.05
CA VAL A 19 0.22 -4.14 -7.89
C VAL A 19 0.71 -2.72 -7.67
N LEU A 20 0.39 -2.16 -6.51
CA LEU A 20 0.93 -0.89 -6.03
C LEU A 20 1.92 -1.20 -4.91
N SER A 21 3.19 -0.87 -5.12
CA SER A 21 4.22 -1.01 -4.10
C SER A 21 4.52 0.36 -3.51
N LEU A 22 4.19 0.57 -2.23
CA LEU A 22 4.75 1.70 -1.48
C LEU A 22 6.09 1.26 -0.90
N GLY A 23 7.16 1.80 -1.47
CA GLY A 23 8.49 1.70 -0.90
C GLY A 23 8.74 2.87 0.02
N TYR A 24 8.84 2.63 1.33
CA TYR A 24 9.30 3.64 2.26
C TYR A 24 10.86 3.65 2.24
N LYS A 25 11.54 4.79 2.35
CA LYS A 25 13.02 4.87 2.31
C LYS A 25 13.69 4.35 3.58
N LEU A 26 14.38 3.20 3.55
CA LEU A 26 15.00 2.53 4.71
C LEU A 26 15.88 3.43 5.60
N THR A 27 16.43 4.52 5.07
CA THR A 27 17.24 5.49 5.81
C THR A 27 16.47 6.23 6.90
N SER A 28 15.16 6.47 6.74
CA SER A 28 14.31 7.05 7.80
C SER A 28 13.77 6.01 8.79
N TYR A 29 13.97 4.71 8.54
CA TYR A 29 13.43 3.64 9.38
C TYR A 29 14.28 3.41 10.64
N PHE A 30 15.53 3.83 10.62
CA PHE A 30 16.40 3.72 11.80
C PHE A 30 16.08 4.81 12.84
N SER A 31 15.49 5.92 12.40
CA SER A 31 15.00 6.99 13.27
C SER A 31 13.56 6.68 13.66
N ARG A 32 13.36 5.73 14.58
CA ARG A 32 12.02 5.34 15.07
C ARG A 32 11.29 6.53 15.72
N SER A 33 10.29 7.10 15.05
CA SER A 33 9.31 8.00 15.69
C SER A 33 7.87 7.69 15.25
N ASP A 34 6.90 7.83 16.17
CA ASP A 34 5.45 7.69 15.88
C ASP A 34 4.94 8.71 14.84
N SER A 35 5.69 9.79 14.61
CA SER A 35 5.45 10.74 13.52
C SER A 35 5.62 10.06 12.16
N ASP A 36 6.67 9.27 11.97
CA ASP A 36 6.97 8.65 10.68
C ASP A 36 5.86 7.69 10.24
N VAL A 37 5.30 6.92 11.18
CA VAL A 37 4.19 5.98 10.90
C VAL A 37 2.93 6.71 10.42
N ARG A 38 2.61 7.87 11.01
CA ARG A 38 1.46 8.69 10.61
C ARG A 38 1.68 9.36 9.25
N ASP A 39 2.89 9.79 8.97
CA ASP A 39 3.25 10.37 7.68
C ASP A 39 3.16 9.32 6.57
N PHE A 40 3.69 8.12 6.79
CA PHE A 40 3.54 7.00 5.86
C PHE A 40 2.09 6.58 5.66
N ALA A 41 1.27 6.61 6.72
CA ALA A 41 -0.16 6.33 6.63
C ALA A 41 -0.88 7.37 5.76
N SER A 42 -0.52 8.65 5.93
CA SER A 42 -1.07 9.76 5.14
C SER A 42 -0.65 9.67 3.67
N GLU A 43 0.61 9.35 3.40
CA GLU A 43 1.13 9.14 2.04
C GLU A 43 0.45 7.94 1.36
N LEU A 44 0.28 6.82 2.08
CA LEU A 44 -0.46 5.65 1.61
C LEU A 44 -1.90 6.03 1.21
N LEU A 45 -2.61 6.76 2.07
CA LEU A 45 -3.98 7.18 1.80
C LEU A 45 -4.06 8.14 0.61
N SER A 46 -3.12 9.08 0.50
CA SER A 46 -3.02 10.02 -0.62
C SER A 46 -2.80 9.28 -1.95
N ALA A 47 -1.84 8.35 -1.99
CA ALA A 47 -1.55 7.54 -3.16
C ALA A 47 -2.73 6.66 -3.59
N LEU A 48 -3.46 6.08 -2.63
CA LEU A 48 -4.68 5.30 -2.90
C LEU A 48 -5.79 6.17 -3.51
N ARG A 49 -6.02 7.37 -2.95
CA ARG A 49 -7.00 8.32 -3.47
C ARG A 49 -6.64 8.81 -4.87
N ALA A 50 -5.36 9.12 -5.10
CA ALA A 50 -4.85 9.53 -6.41
C ALA A 50 -4.97 8.42 -7.46
N SER A 51 -4.81 7.16 -7.06
CA SER A 51 -4.93 6.01 -7.98
C SER A 51 -6.38 5.64 -8.30
N ARG A 52 -7.36 6.08 -7.49
CA ARG A 52 -8.77 5.64 -7.57
C ARG A 52 -9.72 6.81 -7.78
N THR A 53 -9.56 7.48 -8.92
CA THR A 53 -10.33 8.68 -9.27
C THR A 53 -11.73 8.37 -9.79
N SER A 54 -11.89 7.31 -10.58
CA SER A 54 -13.19 6.95 -11.20
C SER A 54 -14.07 6.09 -10.28
N GLN A 55 -15.38 6.04 -10.56
CA GLN A 55 -16.32 5.22 -9.79
C GLN A 55 -16.02 3.72 -9.91
N MET A 56 -15.67 3.24 -11.11
CA MET A 56 -15.25 1.85 -11.31
C MET A 56 -14.00 1.53 -10.49
N GLU A 57 -13.04 2.46 -10.47
CA GLU A 57 -11.82 2.33 -9.70
C GLU A 57 -12.11 2.27 -8.20
N ARG A 58 -13.00 3.10 -7.68
CA ARG A 58 -13.42 3.10 -6.26
C ARG A 58 -14.16 1.83 -5.85
N GLN A 59 -14.81 1.12 -6.77
CA GLN A 59 -15.50 -0.14 -6.49
C GLN A 59 -14.58 -1.38 -6.55
N ARG A 60 -13.39 -1.28 -7.14
CA ARG A 60 -12.48 -2.44 -7.22
C ARG A 60 -12.01 -2.89 -5.83
N PRO A 61 -12.06 -4.19 -5.49
CA PRO A 61 -11.55 -4.65 -4.20
C PRO A 61 -10.06 -4.31 -4.03
N ILE A 62 -9.66 -4.02 -2.79
CA ILE A 62 -8.28 -3.73 -2.41
C ILE A 62 -7.81 -4.84 -1.48
N MET A 63 -6.62 -5.39 -1.75
CA MET A 63 -5.93 -6.32 -0.88
C MET A 63 -4.63 -5.66 -0.41
N PHE A 64 -4.44 -5.57 0.91
CA PHE A 64 -3.21 -5.05 1.50
C PHE A 64 -2.28 -6.22 1.85
N MET A 65 -1.07 -6.17 1.32
CA MET A 65 0.02 -7.07 1.73
C MET A 65 1.01 -6.25 2.54
N CYS A 66 1.00 -6.47 3.85
CA CYS A 66 1.80 -5.72 4.80
C CYS A 66 2.84 -6.66 5.42
N ASP A 67 4.11 -6.27 5.38
CA ASP A 67 5.17 -6.94 6.11
C ASP A 67 5.62 -6.06 7.28
N SER A 68 5.75 -6.65 8.48
CA SER A 68 6.23 -6.00 9.70
C SER A 68 5.64 -4.59 9.94
N LEU A 69 6.43 -3.52 9.77
CA LEU A 69 6.02 -2.11 9.94
C LEU A 69 4.83 -1.71 9.05
N GLY A 70 4.71 -2.31 7.87
CA GLY A 70 3.57 -2.06 6.98
C GLY A 70 2.23 -2.36 7.67
N GLY A 71 2.20 -3.29 8.62
CA GLY A 71 1.02 -3.59 9.42
C GLY A 71 0.65 -2.48 10.39
N LEU A 72 1.63 -1.83 11.01
CA LEU A 72 1.42 -0.68 11.89
C LEU A 72 0.93 0.55 11.12
N VAL A 73 1.55 0.84 9.97
CA VAL A 73 1.14 1.91 9.05
C VAL A 73 -0.31 1.68 8.59
N PHE A 74 -0.66 0.46 8.20
CA PHE A 74 -2.01 0.13 7.80
C PHE A 74 -3.02 0.29 8.96
N ASN A 75 -2.66 -0.16 10.17
CA ASN A 75 -3.51 0.01 11.34
C ASN A 75 -3.78 1.49 11.65
N GLN A 76 -2.77 2.35 11.45
CA GLN A 76 -2.92 3.79 11.60
C GLN A 76 -3.88 4.38 10.56
N VAL A 77 -3.79 3.98 9.27
CA VAL A 77 -4.76 4.39 8.24
C VAL A 77 -6.19 4.00 8.62
N ARG A 78 -6.38 2.77 9.11
CA ARG A 78 -7.69 2.28 9.54
C ARG A 78 -8.24 3.06 10.73
N ALA A 79 -7.39 3.45 11.69
CA ALA A 79 -7.80 4.23 12.85
C ALA A 79 -8.14 5.71 12.50
N SER A 80 -7.64 6.21 11.37
CA SER A 80 -7.82 7.59 10.90
C SER A 80 -8.95 7.77 9.88
N THR A 81 -9.68 6.71 9.52
CA THR A 81 -10.83 6.74 8.59
C THR A 81 -12.13 6.62 9.36
#